data_AF-X1QWI9-F1
#
_entry.id   AF-X1QWI9-F1
#
_cell.length_a   1.000
_cell.length_b   1.000
_cell.length_c   1.000
_cell.angle_alpha   90.00
_cell.angle_beta   90.00
_cell.angle_gamma   90.00
#
_symmetry.space_group_name_H-M   'P 1'
#
loop_
_entity.id
_entity.type
_entity.pdbx_description
1 polymer ?
#
loop_
_entity_poly.entity_id
_entity_poly.type
_entity_poly.pdbx_seq_one_letter_code
_entity_poly.pdbx_strand_id
1 'polypeptide(L)'
;MAFELPRDFPLKVKREIKLLDLTILDSEIKTRIDLRHKFVFTIDPEDAKDFDDAVSLEMLENGNFLLSVHIADVSYYVKENTAVDEEAFKRGTSVYFPDRCIPMLLKKLSEDICSLKPNKDRLTFSVFMEINPKGEVV
;
A
#
# COMPACT_ATOMS: atom_id res chain seq x y z
N MET A 1 -19.89 9.49 26.43
CA MET A 1 -20.15 8.47 25.39
C MET A 1 -18.81 8.00 24.88
N ALA A 2 -18.52 6.70 24.93
CA ALA A 2 -17.29 6.16 24.35
C ALA A 2 -17.52 5.97 22.85
N PHE A 3 -16.61 6.43 22.01
CA PHE A 3 -16.61 6.12 20.58
C PHE A 3 -16.45 4.59 20.47
N GLU A 4 -17.43 3.89 19.91
CA GLU A 4 -17.52 2.42 19.87
C GLU A 4 -16.50 1.79 18.90
N LEU A 5 -15.21 2.06 19.12
CA LEU A 5 -14.14 1.63 18.24
C LEU A 5 -13.87 0.13 18.37
N PRO A 6 -13.78 -0.60 17.25
CA PRO A 6 -13.49 -2.03 17.25
C PRO A 6 -12.07 -2.30 17.75
N ARG A 7 -11.96 -3.13 18.80
CA ARG A 7 -10.65 -3.45 19.42
C ARG A 7 -9.95 -4.63 18.76
N ASP A 8 -10.71 -5.66 18.42
CA ASP A 8 -10.21 -6.92 17.90
C ASP A 8 -10.78 -7.25 16.53
N PHE A 9 -9.97 -7.89 15.68
CA PHE A 9 -10.46 -8.47 14.44
C PHE A 9 -11.26 -9.75 14.70
N PRO A 10 -12.44 -9.91 14.07
CA PRO A 10 -13.22 -11.14 14.17
C PRO A 10 -12.44 -12.39 13.72
N LEU A 11 -12.81 -13.56 14.26
CA LEU A 11 -12.14 -14.83 13.91
C LEU A 11 -12.22 -15.14 12.41
N LYS A 12 -13.31 -14.75 11.73
CA LYS A 12 -13.45 -14.92 10.27
C LYS A 12 -12.34 -14.21 9.50
N VAL A 13 -12.04 -12.96 9.86
CA VAL A 13 -10.96 -12.15 9.25
C VAL A 13 -9.60 -12.79 9.52
N LYS A 14 -9.33 -13.17 10.78
CA LYS A 14 -8.06 -13.81 11.15
C LYS A 14 -7.82 -15.12 10.41
N ARG A 15 -8.88 -15.91 10.18
CA ARG A 15 -8.81 -17.16 9.41
C ARG A 15 -8.55 -16.91 7.93
N GLU A 16 -9.23 -15.95 7.33
CA GLU A 16 -9.04 -15.56 5.92
C GLU A 16 -7.58 -15.17 5.64
N ILE A 17 -7.03 -14.24 6.44
CA ILE A 17 -5.63 -13.78 6.32
C ILE A 17 -4.60 -14.89 6.59
N LYS A 18 -4.97 -15.91 7.38
CA LYS A 18 -4.09 -17.06 7.62
C LYS A 18 -4.02 -17.99 6.39
N LEU A 19 -5.09 -18.07 5.62
CA LEU A 19 -5.20 -18.93 4.44
C LEU A 19 -4.73 -18.24 3.15
N LEU A 20 -4.66 -16.91 3.14
CA LEU A 20 -4.07 -16.13 2.06
C LEU A 20 -2.59 -16.48 1.89
N ASP A 21 -2.26 -17.05 0.73
CA ASP A 21 -0.89 -17.12 0.24
C ASP A 21 -0.46 -15.71 -0.16
N LEU A 22 0.56 -15.19 0.53
CA LEU A 22 1.09 -13.85 0.30
C LEU A 22 2.27 -13.85 -0.66
N THR A 23 2.54 -14.99 -1.30
CA THR A 23 3.54 -15.10 -2.35
C THR A 23 3.04 -14.40 -3.60
N ILE A 24 3.84 -13.46 -4.13
CA ILE A 24 3.56 -12.85 -5.43
C ILE A 24 3.87 -13.90 -6.51
N LEU A 25 2.85 -14.35 -7.22
CA LEU A 25 2.98 -15.39 -8.24
C LEU A 25 3.66 -14.84 -9.49
N ASP A 26 4.53 -15.64 -10.14
CA ASP A 26 5.16 -15.28 -11.42
C ASP A 26 4.13 -14.95 -12.51
N SER A 27 2.96 -15.60 -12.49
CA SER A 27 1.87 -15.30 -13.41
C SER A 27 1.31 -13.89 -13.21
N GLU A 28 1.28 -13.40 -11.96
CA GLU A 28 0.84 -12.04 -11.63
C GLU A 28 1.91 -11.02 -12.02
N ILE A 29 3.20 -11.34 -11.82
CA ILE A 29 4.29 -10.44 -12.22
C ILE A 29 4.25 -10.19 -13.74
N LYS A 30 3.94 -11.23 -14.53
CA LYS A 30 3.89 -11.14 -16.00
C LYS A 30 2.76 -10.26 -16.54
N THR A 31 1.74 -9.96 -15.75
CA THR A 31 0.63 -9.06 -16.18
C THR A 31 0.91 -7.59 -15.84
N ARG A 32 2.03 -7.30 -15.18
CA ARG A 32 2.36 -5.97 -14.63
C ARG A 32 3.62 -5.39 -15.26
N ILE A 33 3.75 -4.08 -15.12
CA ILE A 33 4.97 -3.36 -15.49
C ILE A 33 6.04 -3.62 -14.41
N ASP A 34 7.20 -4.12 -14.82
CA ASP A 34 8.32 -4.36 -13.91
C ASP A 34 9.13 -3.07 -13.69
N LEU A 35 9.05 -2.52 -12.49
CA LEU A 35 9.77 -1.32 -12.08
C LEU A 35 10.94 -1.61 -11.13
N ARG A 36 11.31 -2.88 -10.91
CA ARG A 36 12.37 -3.26 -9.95
C ARG A 36 13.76 -2.73 -10.32
N HIS A 37 13.93 -2.31 -11.57
CA HIS A 37 15.15 -1.68 -12.07
C HIS A 37 15.20 -0.16 -11.85
N LYS A 38 14.09 0.45 -11.41
CA LYS A 38 13.98 1.89 -11.12
C LYS A 38 14.43 2.19 -9.70
N PHE A 39 14.97 3.40 -9.48
CA PHE A 39 15.26 3.89 -8.15
C PHE A 39 13.97 4.41 -7.51
N VAL A 40 13.33 3.56 -6.70
CA VAL A 40 12.07 3.84 -6.01
C VAL A 40 12.34 3.90 -4.50
N PHE A 41 11.77 4.89 -3.82
CA PHE A 41 11.95 5.08 -2.38
C PHE A 41 10.66 5.59 -1.71
N THR A 42 10.54 5.33 -0.41
CA THR A 42 9.48 5.86 0.45
C THR A 42 10.07 6.94 1.36
N ILE A 43 9.24 7.85 1.87
CA ILE A 43 9.64 8.87 2.86
C ILE A 43 8.60 8.87 3.97
N ASP A 44 8.98 8.36 5.13
CA ASP A 44 8.05 8.13 6.23
C ASP A 44 8.67 8.53 7.59
N PRO A 45 7.85 8.82 8.61
CA PRO A 45 8.32 8.96 9.99
C PRO A 45 9.05 7.70 10.48
N GLU A 46 9.99 7.85 11.41
CA GLU A 46 10.81 6.75 11.94
C GLU A 46 9.98 5.59 12.53
N ASP A 47 8.83 5.90 13.14
CA ASP A 47 7.95 4.92 13.78
C ASP A 47 6.94 4.26 12.82
N ALA A 48 6.88 4.68 11.55
CA ALA A 48 5.94 4.16 10.56
C ALA A 48 6.28 2.72 10.18
N LYS A 49 5.24 1.91 9.92
CA LYS A 49 5.37 0.48 9.57
C LYS A 49 4.59 0.08 8.33
N ASP A 50 3.73 0.97 7.86
CA ASP A 50 2.75 0.85 6.79
C ASP A 50 3.06 1.88 5.72
N PHE A 51 4.16 1.65 4.99
CA PHE A 51 4.54 2.46 3.84
C PHE A 51 3.57 2.23 2.68
N ASP A 52 2.60 3.13 2.53
CA ASP A 52 1.52 3.00 1.55
C ASP A 52 1.93 3.51 0.15
N ASP A 53 2.86 4.45 0.09
CA ASP A 53 3.31 5.08 -1.14
C ASP A 53 4.83 5.11 -1.29
N ALA A 54 5.27 5.09 -2.55
CA ALA A 54 6.65 5.26 -2.95
C ALA A 54 6.73 6.17 -4.16
N VAL A 55 7.87 6.82 -4.35
CA VAL A 55 8.12 7.74 -5.45
C VAL A 55 9.37 7.37 -6.23
N SER A 56 9.37 7.69 -7.52
CA SER A 56 10.57 7.74 -8.36
C SER A 56 10.54 8.98 -9.25
N LEU A 57 11.72 9.49 -9.59
CA LEU A 57 11.87 10.71 -10.37
C LEU A 57 13.01 10.55 -11.37
N GLU A 58 12.75 10.83 -12.64
CA GLU A 58 13.76 10.79 -13.71
C GLU A 58 13.67 12.07 -14.55
N MET A 59 14.81 12.58 -15.01
CA MET A 59 14.83 13.69 -15.97
C MET A 59 14.73 13.13 -17.39
N LEU A 60 13.80 13.67 -18.18
CA LEU A 60 13.56 13.31 -19.57
C LEU A 60 14.47 14.12 -20.51
N GLU A 61 14.64 13.64 -21.74
CA GLU A 61 15.50 14.28 -22.76
C GLU A 61 15.06 15.71 -23.11
N ASN A 62 13.76 16.00 -22.99
CA ASN A 62 13.18 17.32 -23.23
C ASN A 62 13.37 18.31 -22.06
N GLY A 63 14.02 17.87 -20.97
CA GLY A 63 14.25 18.67 -19.77
C GLY A 63 13.10 18.65 -18.76
N ASN A 64 12.01 17.93 -19.03
CA ASN A 64 10.94 17.68 -18.06
C ASN A 64 11.34 16.54 -17.10
N PHE A 65 10.51 16.28 -16.10
CA PHE A 65 10.67 15.18 -15.17
C PHE A 65 9.56 14.15 -15.35
N LEU A 66 9.90 12.87 -15.34
CA LEU A 66 8.94 11.79 -15.14
C LEU A 66 8.84 11.51 -13.64
N LEU A 67 7.80 12.04 -13.00
CA LEU A 67 7.44 11.74 -11.63
C LEU A 67 6.50 10.52 -11.62
N SER A 68 6.88 9.48 -10.89
CA SER A 68 6.02 8.32 -10.68
C SER A 68 5.65 8.18 -9.22
N VAL A 69 4.36 7.97 -8.96
CA VAL A 69 3.82 7.68 -7.62
C VAL A 69 3.30 6.25 -7.64
N HIS A 70 3.75 5.43 -6.69
CA HIS A 70 3.44 4.01 -6.59
C HIS A 70 2.70 3.76 -5.28
N ILE A 71 1.42 3.44 -5.35
CA ILE A 71 0.56 3.15 -4.20
C ILE A 71 0.45 1.65 -4.02
N ALA A 72 0.57 1.16 -2.79
CA ALA A 72 0.35 -0.24 -2.43
C ALA A 72 -0.96 -0.78 -3.02
N ASP A 73 -0.88 -1.92 -3.73
CA ASP A 73 -2.07 -2.54 -4.33
C ASP A 73 -2.85 -3.36 -3.30
N VAL A 74 -3.46 -2.67 -2.34
CA VAL A 74 -4.30 -3.29 -1.29
C VAL A 74 -5.47 -4.07 -1.91
N SER A 75 -6.02 -3.61 -3.03
CA SER A 75 -7.14 -4.24 -3.74
C SER A 75 -6.78 -5.62 -4.31
N TYR A 76 -5.49 -5.89 -4.52
CA TYR A 76 -5.04 -7.23 -4.87
C TYR A 76 -5.31 -8.24 -3.75
N TYR A 77 -5.08 -7.85 -2.50
CA TYR A 77 -5.18 -8.72 -1.33
C TYR A 77 -6.54 -8.67 -0.63
N VAL A 78 -7.24 -7.54 -0.71
CA VAL A 78 -8.58 -7.34 -0.12
C VAL A 78 -9.60 -7.36 -1.24
N LYS A 79 -10.29 -8.50 -1.41
CA LYS A 79 -11.32 -8.67 -2.44
C LYS A 79 -12.70 -8.29 -1.92
N GLU A 80 -13.52 -7.71 -2.79
CA GLU A 80 -14.89 -7.36 -2.48
C GLU A 80 -15.67 -8.54 -1.89
N ASN A 81 -16.56 -8.26 -0.93
CA ASN A 81 -17.44 -9.24 -0.28
C ASN A 81 -16.68 -10.33 0.51
N THR A 82 -15.43 -10.09 0.88
CA THR A 82 -14.67 -10.95 1.81
C THR A 82 -14.85 -10.51 3.26
N ALA A 83 -14.46 -11.34 4.23
CA ALA A 83 -14.56 -10.96 5.63
C ALA A 83 -13.59 -9.81 5.97
N VAL A 84 -12.45 -9.74 5.30
CA VAL A 84 -11.49 -8.65 5.44
C VAL A 84 -12.06 -7.34 4.89
N ASP A 85 -12.68 -7.38 3.71
CA ASP A 85 -13.36 -6.23 3.09
C ASP A 85 -14.49 -5.69 3.96
N GLU A 86 -15.42 -6.55 4.42
CA GLU A 86 -16.51 -6.16 5.32
C GLU A 86 -16.00 -5.49 6.61
N GLU A 87 -14.91 -6.01 7.18
CA GLU A 87 -14.33 -5.46 8.41
C GLU A 87 -13.59 -4.15 8.14
N ALA A 88 -12.88 -4.03 7.01
CA ALA A 88 -12.24 -2.79 6.58
C ALA A 88 -13.29 -1.69 6.37
N PHE A 89 -14.39 -2.01 5.69
CA PHE A 89 -15.52 -1.11 5.49
C PHE A 89 -16.15 -0.67 6.82
N LYS A 90 -16.34 -1.61 7.75
CA LYS A 90 -16.87 -1.30 9.10
C LYS A 90 -15.94 -0.40 9.92
N ARG A 91 -14.62 -0.59 9.80
CA ARG A 91 -13.61 0.25 10.47
C ARG A 91 -13.49 1.62 9.82
N GLY A 92 -13.61 1.69 8.50
CA GLY A 92 -13.54 2.90 7.69
C GLY A 92 -12.16 3.53 7.56
N THR A 93 -11.41 3.60 8.66
CA THR A 93 -10.05 4.16 8.70
C THR A 93 -9.23 3.60 9.87
N SER A 94 -7.91 3.74 9.79
CA SER A 94 -7.02 3.51 10.92
C SER A 94 -7.12 4.69 11.89
N VAL A 95 -7.23 4.40 13.19
CA VAL A 95 -7.35 5.44 14.23
C VAL A 95 -6.06 5.49 15.04
N TYR A 96 -5.36 6.63 14.96
CA TYR A 96 -4.09 6.85 15.63
C TYR A 96 -4.28 7.60 16.96
N PHE A 97 -3.90 6.96 18.06
CA PHE A 97 -3.78 7.55 19.39
C PHE A 97 -2.32 7.83 19.73
N PRO A 98 -2.02 8.68 20.73
CA PRO A 98 -0.64 8.93 21.16
C PRO A 98 0.18 7.69 21.52
N ASP A 99 -0.48 6.62 22.02
CA ASP A 99 0.17 5.41 22.52
C ASP A 99 -0.08 4.16 21.66
N ARG A 100 -0.99 4.22 20.67
CA ARG A 100 -1.37 3.05 19.85
C ARG A 100 -2.10 3.43 18.56
N CYS A 101 -2.07 2.52 17.60
CA CYS A 101 -2.94 2.58 16.42
C CYS A 101 -4.00 1.46 16.50
N ILE A 102 -5.25 1.78 16.16
CA ILE A 102 -6.30 0.81 15.84
C ILE A 102 -6.33 0.71 14.31
N PRO A 103 -5.72 -0.32 13.70
CA PRO A 103 -5.58 -0.36 12.26
C PRO A 103 -6.88 -0.77 11.58
N MET A 104 -7.10 -0.25 10.37
CA MET A 104 -8.19 -0.66 9.48
C MET A 104 -8.00 -2.12 9.03
N LEU A 105 -6.77 -2.51 8.72
CA LEU A 105 -6.41 -3.85 8.25
C LEU A 105 -5.58 -4.61 9.29
N LEU A 106 -5.58 -5.93 9.21
CA LEU A 106 -4.67 -6.75 10.01
C LEU A 106 -3.22 -6.41 9.66
N LYS A 107 -2.34 -6.35 10.66
CA LYS A 107 -0.91 -6.01 10.49
C LYS A 107 -0.18 -6.84 9.43
N LYS A 108 -0.57 -8.10 9.25
CA LYS A 108 -0.01 -8.97 8.20
C LYS A 108 -0.29 -8.44 6.78
N LEU A 109 -1.36 -7.67 6.60
CA LEU A 109 -1.62 -6.91 5.38
C LEU A 109 -0.90 -5.56 5.42
N SER A 110 -1.28 -4.68 6.35
CA SER A 110 -0.84 -3.27 6.35
C SER A 110 0.65 -3.09 6.61
N GLU A 111 1.21 -3.77 7.60
CA GLU A 111 2.61 -3.61 8.02
C GLU A 111 3.56 -4.61 7.33
N ASP A 112 3.07 -5.44 6.40
CA ASP A 112 3.89 -6.43 5.72
C ASP A 112 3.73 -6.49 4.21
N ILE A 113 2.73 -7.21 3.69
CA ILE A 113 2.65 -7.46 2.24
C ILE A 113 2.19 -6.23 1.45
N CYS A 114 1.37 -5.36 2.04
CA CYS A 114 0.99 -4.10 1.40
C CYS A 114 1.99 -2.98 1.68
N SER A 115 2.76 -3.05 2.77
CA SER A 115 3.81 -2.07 3.04
C SER A 115 4.96 -2.21 2.03
N LEU A 116 5.34 -1.09 1.41
CA LEU A 116 6.41 -0.96 0.42
C LEU A 116 7.81 -1.03 1.06
N LYS A 117 8.08 -2.12 1.78
CA LYS A 117 9.35 -2.35 2.48
C LYS A 117 10.56 -2.36 1.53
N PRO A 118 11.71 -1.84 1.97
CA PRO A 118 12.91 -1.79 1.15
C PRO A 118 13.38 -3.20 0.76
N ASN A 119 13.87 -3.33 -0.48
CA ASN A 119 14.44 -4.57 -1.03
C ASN A 119 13.48 -5.77 -1.02
N LYS A 120 12.16 -5.51 -1.13
CA LYS A 120 11.12 -6.53 -1.27
C LYS A 120 10.24 -6.21 -2.46
N ASP A 121 9.99 -7.20 -3.29
CA ASP A 121 9.02 -7.08 -4.39
C ASP A 121 7.62 -6.86 -3.82
N ARG A 122 6.92 -5.86 -4.36
CA ARG A 122 5.60 -5.41 -3.91
C ARG A 122 4.72 -5.05 -5.10
N LEU A 123 3.44 -5.35 -4.98
CA LEU A 123 2.44 -4.97 -5.98
C LEU A 123 1.96 -3.55 -5.72
N THR A 124 1.93 -2.74 -6.77
CA THR A 124 1.52 -1.34 -6.70
C THR A 124 0.60 -0.97 -7.85
N PHE A 125 -0.30 -0.02 -7.61
CA PHE A 125 -0.84 0.84 -8.65
C PHE A 125 0.07 2.04 -8.83
N SER A 126 0.45 2.34 -10.07
CA SER A 126 1.38 3.43 -10.38
C SER A 126 0.74 4.48 -11.26
N VAL A 127 1.01 5.74 -10.95
CA VAL A 127 0.68 6.90 -11.78
C VAL A 127 1.98 7.51 -12.27
N PHE A 128 2.08 7.72 -13.58
CA PHE A 128 3.23 8.33 -14.24
C PHE A 128 2.80 9.72 -14.74
N MET A 129 3.55 10.75 -14.34
CA MET A 129 3.26 12.14 -14.69
C MET A 129 4.51 12.79 -15.25
N GLU A 130 4.39 13.41 -16.42
CA GLU A 130 5.42 14.30 -16.93
C GLU A 130 5.21 15.70 -16.33
N ILE A 131 6.24 16.22 -15.67
CA ILE A 131 6.23 17.49 -14.94
C ILE A 131 7.25 18.43 -15.57
N ASN A 132 6.81 19.59 -16.01
CA ASN A 132 7.72 20.60 -16.57
C ASN A 132 8.52 21.33 -15.47
N PRO A 133 9.56 22.12 -15.81
CA PRO A 133 10.36 22.87 -14.82
C PRO A 133 9.59 23.90 -13.97
N LYS A 134 8.33 24.20 -14.31
CA LYS A 134 7.44 25.07 -13.54
C LYS A 134 6.58 24.29 -12.53
N GLY A 135 6.66 22.97 -12.53
CA GLY A 135 5.85 22.10 -11.67
C GLY A 135 4.46 21.79 -12.22
N GLU A 136 4.22 22.03 -13.52
CA GLU A 136 2.94 21.73 -14.17
C GLU A 136 2.98 20.32 -14.79
N VAL A 137 1.88 19.57 -14.66
CA VAL A 137 1.69 18.31 -15.38
C VAL A 137 1.42 18.62 -16.86
N VAL A 138 2.11 17.95 -17.78
CA VAL A 138 2.03 18.19 -19.23
C VAL A 138 1.74 16.95 -20.05
#